data_AF-A0A7C3V2Q5-F1
#
_entry.id   AF-A0A7C3V2Q5-F1
#
_cell.length_a   1.000
_cell.length_b   1.000
_cell.length_c   1.000
_cell.angle_alpha   90.00
_cell.angle_beta   90.00
_cell.angle_gamma   90.00
#
_symmetry.space_group_name_H-M   'P 1'
#
loop_
_entity.id
_entity.type
_entity.pdbx_description
1 polymer ?
#
loop_
_entity_poly.entity_id
_entity_poly.type
_entity_poly.pdbx_seq_one_letter_code
_entity_poly.pdbx_strand_id
1 'polypeptide(L)'
;MSNKPASEREARLSHEIALLRTLSVNLQKTLDVDRILHILLTGLTAGGALGFSRAAIFFLHQENKELRDGRGIGPFDKEDASRIW
;
A
#
# COMPACT_ATOMS: atom_id res chain seq x y z
N MET A 1 14.25 -2.15 -24.24
CA MET A 1 14.22 -1.69 -22.84
C MET A 1 14.52 -0.19 -22.85
N SER A 2 13.51 0.67 -22.66
CA SER A 2 13.68 2.13 -22.72
C SER A 2 14.36 2.62 -21.44
N ASN A 3 15.56 3.17 -21.55
CA ASN A 3 16.32 3.71 -20.44
C ASN A 3 15.74 5.09 -20.08
N LYS A 4 14.90 5.17 -19.06
CA LYS A 4 14.32 6.45 -18.62
C LYS A 4 15.44 7.37 -18.09
N PRO A 5 15.45 8.66 -18.45
CA PRO A 5 16.51 9.59 -18.06
C PRO A 5 16.59 9.74 -16.53
N ALA A 6 17.79 9.99 -16.00
CA ALA A 6 18.06 10.03 -14.55
C ALA A 6 17.14 11.00 -13.77
N SER A 7 16.73 12.10 -14.39
CA SER A 7 15.82 13.11 -13.80
C SER A 7 14.42 12.58 -13.52
N GLU A 8 13.87 11.73 -14.39
CA GLU A 8 12.54 11.11 -14.17
C GLU A 8 12.58 10.12 -12.99
N ARG A 9 13.70 9.40 -12.85
CA ARG A 9 13.89 8.46 -11.75
C ARG A 9 14.00 9.19 -10.42
N GLU A 10 14.74 10.29 -10.37
CA GLU A 10 14.86 11.13 -9.18
C GLU A 10 13.53 11.78 -8.78
N ALA A 11 12.77 12.29 -9.77
CA ALA A 11 11.45 12.85 -9.53
C ALA A 11 10.47 11.80 -8.97
N ARG A 12 10.50 10.58 -9.51
CA ARG A 12 9.70 9.46 -9.02
C ARG A 12 10.06 9.08 -7.59
N LEU A 13 11.34 8.90 -7.29
CA LEU A 13 11.80 8.56 -5.94
C LEU A 13 11.42 9.65 -4.93
N SER A 14 11.56 10.92 -5.31
CA SER A 14 11.17 12.05 -4.48
C SER A 14 9.66 12.04 -4.18
N HIS A 15 8.84 11.72 -5.17
CA HIS A 15 7.39 11.57 -5.00
C HIS A 15 7.04 10.41 -4.06
N GLU A 16 7.64 9.22 -4.26
CA GLU A 16 7.42 8.05 -3.41
C GLU A 16 7.81 8.32 -1.94
N ILE A 17 8.94 9.00 -1.70
CA ILE A 17 9.37 9.41 -0.36
C ILE A 17 8.39 10.41 0.27
N ALA A 18 7.95 11.42 -0.48
CA ALA A 18 6.98 12.40 0.00
C ALA A 18 5.64 11.75 0.38
N LEU A 19 5.22 10.75 -0.39
CA LEU A 19 4.02 9.98 -0.11
C LEU A 19 4.18 9.13 1.16
N LEU A 20 5.28 8.39 1.30
CA LEU A 20 5.58 7.62 2.51
C LEU A 20 5.61 8.51 3.76
N ARG A 21 6.17 9.72 3.66
CA ARG A 21 6.14 10.70 4.74
C ARG A 21 4.71 11.11 5.09
N THR A 22 3.89 11.41 4.08
CA THR A 22 2.48 11.78 4.27
C THR A 22 1.69 10.66 4.95
N LEU A 23 1.86 9.41 4.50
CA LEU A 23 1.24 8.25 5.13
C LEU A 23 1.69 8.15 6.59
N SER A 24 3.00 8.19 6.85
CA SER A 24 3.57 8.09 8.20
C SER A 24 2.99 9.14 9.17
N VAL A 25 2.87 10.39 8.72
CA VAL A 25 2.28 11.47 9.52
C VAL A 25 0.80 11.22 9.82
N ASN A 26 0.03 10.70 8.86
CA ASN A 26 -1.39 10.43 9.07
C ASN A 26 -1.63 9.21 9.98
N LEU A 27 -0.78 8.19 9.90
CA LEU A 27 -0.86 7.02 10.79
C LEU A 27 -0.65 7.41 12.25
N GLN A 28 0.23 8.37 12.53
CA GLN A 28 0.48 8.85 13.90
C GLN A 28 -0.69 9.64 14.50
N LYS A 29 -1.69 10.03 13.71
CA LYS A 29 -2.86 10.80 14.20
C LYS A 29 -3.95 9.94 14.81
N THR A 30 -3.84 8.62 14.75
CA THR A 30 -4.87 7.71 15.26
C THR A 30 -4.27 6.43 15.81
N LEU A 31 -4.87 5.89 16.86
CA LEU A 31 -4.55 4.58 17.44
C LEU A 31 -5.57 3.50 17.04
N ASP A 32 -6.55 3.89 16.22
CA ASP A 32 -7.58 3.01 15.70
C ASP A 32 -6.98 2.13 14.58
N VAL A 33 -6.86 0.83 14.88
CA VAL A 33 -6.28 -0.17 13.98
C VAL A 33 -7.02 -0.21 12.64
N ASP A 34 -8.35 -0.07 12.64
CA ASP A 34 -9.13 -0.12 11.42
C ASP A 34 -8.82 1.07 10.50
N ARG A 35 -8.66 2.26 11.09
CA ARG A 35 -8.23 3.46 10.36
C ARG A 35 -6.80 3.34 9.85
N ILE A 36 -5.88 2.82 10.66
CA ILE A 36 -4.48 2.58 10.26
C ILE A 36 -4.43 1.67 9.03
N LEU A 37 -5.14 0.53 9.07
CA LEU A 37 -5.20 -0.42 7.97
C LEU A 37 -5.82 0.23 6.71
N HIS A 38 -6.87 1.04 6.87
CA HIS A 38 -7.50 1.74 5.77
C HIS A 38 -6.54 2.75 5.09
N ILE A 39 -5.82 3.55 5.88
CA ILE A 39 -4.83 4.51 5.37
C ILE A 39 -3.72 3.79 4.61
N LEU A 40 -3.17 2.71 5.18
CA LEU A 40 -2.09 1.94 4.56
C LEU A 40 -2.53 1.29 3.25
N LEU A 41 -3.62 0.52 3.26
CA LEU A 41 -4.07 -0.22 2.09
C LEU A 41 -4.48 0.73 0.94
N THR A 42 -5.12 1.86 1.27
CA THR A 42 -5.45 2.89 0.27
C THR A 42 -4.21 3.56 -0.28
N GLY A 43 -3.26 3.96 0.58
CA GLY A 43 -2.00 4.58 0.15
C GLY A 43 -1.13 3.67 -0.72
N LEU A 44 -1.19 2.36 -0.46
CA LEU A 44 -0.49 1.35 -1.27
C LEU A 44 -1.16 1.18 -2.64
N THR A 45 -2.50 1.14 -2.69
CA THR A 45 -3.23 0.69 -3.89
C THR A 45 -3.82 1.80 -4.75
N ALA A 46 -3.96 3.02 -4.24
CA ALA A 46 -4.44 4.15 -5.03
C ALA A 46 -3.46 4.44 -6.18
N GLY A 47 -3.97 4.53 -7.41
CA GLY A 47 -3.15 4.71 -8.61
C GLY A 47 -2.30 5.99 -8.61
N GLY A 48 -2.75 7.04 -7.93
CA GLY A 48 -1.98 8.28 -7.73
C GLY A 48 -1.01 8.26 -6.53
N ALA A 49 -0.90 7.13 -5.85
CA ALA A 49 -0.05 6.92 -4.68
C ALA A 49 1.10 5.95 -5.03
N LEU A 50 1.26 4.84 -4.29
CA LEU A 50 2.28 3.84 -4.65
C LEU A 50 1.86 2.95 -5.83
N GLY A 51 0.57 2.91 -6.16
CA GLY A 51 0.07 2.26 -7.37
C GLY A 51 0.20 0.74 -7.40
N PHE A 52 0.26 0.07 -6.24
CA PHE A 52 0.22 -1.38 -6.19
C PHE A 52 -1.17 -1.87 -6.62
N SER A 53 -1.21 -2.87 -7.50
CA SER A 53 -2.48 -3.46 -7.92
C SER A 53 -3.25 -4.13 -6.77
N ARG A 54 -2.53 -4.63 -5.76
CA ARG A 54 -3.06 -5.37 -4.60
C ARG A 54 -2.17 -5.18 -3.39
N ALA A 55 -2.77 -5.15 -2.20
CA ALA A 55 -2.04 -5.13 -0.93
C ALA A 55 -2.82 -5.88 0.15
N ALA A 56 -2.10 -6.49 1.10
CA ALA A 56 -2.67 -7.09 2.29
C ALA A 56 -1.75 -6.88 3.49
N ILE A 57 -2.34 -6.72 4.66
CA ILE A 57 -1.65 -6.60 5.95
C ILE A 57 -2.23 -7.66 6.87
N PHE A 58 -1.36 -8.33 7.63
CA PHE A 58 -1.72 -9.35 8.62
C PHE A 58 -1.02 -9.06 9.94
N PHE A 59 -1.65 -9.43 11.05
CA PHE A 59 -1.03 -9.35 12.37
C PHE A 59 -0.39 -10.69 12.73
N LEU A 60 0.88 -10.66 13.13
CA LEU A 60 1.56 -11.84 13.65
C LEU A 60 1.22 -12.01 15.13
N HIS A 61 0.51 -13.08 15.45
CA HIS A 61 0.29 -13.50 16.82
C HIS A 61 1.54 -14.22 17.33
N GLN A 62 2.27 -13.59 18.26
CA GLN A 62 3.65 -13.97 18.63
C GLN A 62 3.74 -15.35 19.29
N GLU A 63 2.73 -15.73 20.08
CA GLU A 63 2.78 -16.97 20.87
C GLU A 63 2.64 -18.24 20.02
N ASN A 64 1.73 -18.21 19.05
CA ASN A 64 1.42 -19.34 18.17
C ASN A 64 2.04 -19.21 16.78
N LYS A 65 2.70 -18.08 16.49
CA LYS A 65 3.32 -17.74 15.20
C LYS A 65 2.34 -17.78 14.02
N GLU A 66 1.10 -17.38 14.24
CA GLU A 66 0.07 -17.35 13.22
C GLU A 66 -0.21 -15.93 12.72
N LEU A 67 -0.55 -15.81 11.44
CA LEU A 67 -1.05 -14.56 10.86
C LEU A 67 -2.56 -14.51 11.02
N ARG A 68 -3.08 -13.48 11.69
CA ARG A 68 -4.51 -13.31 11.98
C ARG A 68 -4.97 -11.89 11.68
N ASP A 69 -6.30 -11.73 11.62
CA ASP A 69 -7.02 -10.46 11.57
C ASP A 69 -6.55 -9.50 10.45
N GLY A 70 -6.11 -10.08 9.34
CA GLY A 70 -5.60 -9.32 8.20
C GLY A 70 -6.70 -8.65 7.39
N ARG A 71 -6.32 -7.62 6.64
CA ARG A 71 -7.15 -6.97 5.62
C ARG A 71 -6.38 -6.82 4.32
N GLY A 72 -7.08 -6.96 3.21
CA GLY A 72 -6.53 -6.76 1.87
C GLY A 72 -7.46 -5.94 0.97
N ILE A 73 -6.85 -5.29 -0.03
CA ILE A 73 -7.53 -4.56 -1.09
C ILE A 73 -6.93 -4.99 -2.43
N GLY A 74 -7.80 -5.15 -3.42
CA GLY A 74 -7.46 -5.48 -4.81
C GLY A 74 -8.00 -6.86 -5.22
N PRO A 75 -7.93 -7.19 -6.52
CA PRO A 75 -8.59 -8.37 -7.06
C PRO A 75 -8.09 -9.69 -6.46
N PHE A 76 -8.99 -10.62 -6.16
CA PHE A 76 -8.59 -11.91 -5.59
C PHE A 76 -7.84 -12.77 -6.62
N ASP A 77 -8.35 -12.82 -7.84
CA ASP A 77 -7.84 -13.63 -8.94
C ASP A 77 -7.82 -12.85 -10.27
N LYS A 78 -7.51 -13.55 -11.36
CA LYS A 78 -7.39 -12.96 -12.69
C LYS A 78 -8.77 -12.54 -13.23
N GLU A 79 -9.78 -13.33 -12.94
CA GLU A 79 -11.16 -13.11 -13.33
C GLU A 79 -11.71 -11.83 -12.65
N ASP A 80 -11.46 -11.67 -11.35
CA ASP A 80 -11.80 -10.48 -10.57
C ASP A 80 -11.02 -9.25 -11.08
N ALA A 81 -9.73 -9.41 -11.41
CA ALA A 81 -8.94 -8.34 -12.00
C ALA A 81 -9.53 -7.88 -13.35
N SER A 82 -9.93 -8.81 -14.22
CA SER A 82 -10.54 -8.50 -15.52
C SER A 82 -11.89 -7.79 -15.43
N ARG A 83 -12.56 -7.87 -14.28
CA ARG A 83 -13.83 -7.19 -14.02
C ARG A 83 -13.62 -5.79 -13.44
N ILE A 84 -12.59 -5.59 -12.63
CA ILE A 84 -12.33 -4.33 -11.91
C ILE A 84 -11.52 -3.34 -12.76
N TRP A 85 -10.63 -3.83 -13.63
CA TRP A 85 -9.71 -3.01 -14.43
C TRP A 85 -10.11 -2.91 -15.90
#